data_AF-A0A5C5WC64-F1
#
_entry.id   AF-A0A5C5WC64-F1
#
_cell.length_a   1.000
_cell.length_b   1.000
_cell.length_c   1.000
_cell.angle_alpha   90.00
_cell.angle_beta   90.00
_cell.angle_gamma   90.00
#
_symmetry.space_group_name_H-M   'P 1'
#
loop_
_entity.id
_entity.type
_entity.pdbx_description
1 polymer ?
#
loop_
_entity_poly.entity_id
_entity_poly.type
_entity_poly.pdbx_seq_one_letter_code
_entity_poly.pdbx_strand_id
1 'polypeptide(L)'
;MPSCCRSPRQLLATWLCCATLLAAWIDSAGAGCNCPLCSVGVSCIATPSTPNEGLTFVAHPLYDSPGIDPDATAPHDEFRIANRWSTTSVDFTNFRRGDPLHLTWGIVADGTTIAGSEGTSGSDLIETMNRLYGTGPTGVTSARWFSHFAQSFDRWSQLSGLSFSFEPNDLGAAIDNTISPAGSSGRYADLRIGGHSIDGQSGSNTLAYNYFPPHGDMVLDTDNEAFFGNTFNNSVRLRNVLMHEIGHGLGFRHLESSSASFLMEPFITASFDGPQFDDILAAHRNYGDKLEKSGGNDSSATATLAGHFGDGDFWQIGGDADGTRVEANETDFVSIDGITDSDWFRFTVDERSTFGAILAPRGPSYQEGPQDGAQVTLDTARLADLTLGFYEHDNSTNNIAQLAEVNQSFSGGSEQLGDFLLTPGTDYYLRIGALTDNVQMYQLLLAFIASPVPEPTTIALALCGLCLAGPRRDG
;
A
#
# COMPACT_ATOMS: atom_id res chain seq x y z
N MET A 1 -39.80 -41.75 -20.88
CA MET A 1 -39.23 -41.27 -19.61
C MET A 1 -39.13 -39.76 -19.72
N PRO A 2 -39.70 -38.98 -18.79
CA PRO A 2 -39.81 -37.54 -18.94
C PRO A 2 -38.51 -36.82 -18.54
N SER A 3 -38.25 -35.76 -19.29
CA SER A 3 -37.59 -34.50 -18.95
C SER A 3 -37.35 -34.17 -17.46
N CYS A 4 -36.12 -33.76 -17.15
CA CYS A 4 -35.85 -32.77 -16.11
C CYS A 4 -35.24 -31.52 -16.78
N CYS A 5 -36.12 -30.62 -17.24
CA CYS A 5 -35.77 -29.21 -17.39
C CYS A 5 -35.48 -28.67 -16.00
N ARG A 6 -34.25 -28.22 -15.74
CA ARG A 6 -33.98 -27.34 -14.60
C ARG A 6 -34.42 -25.93 -14.99
N SER A 7 -35.21 -25.31 -14.13
CA SER A 7 -35.72 -23.95 -14.36
C SER A 7 -34.62 -22.90 -14.13
N PRO A 8 -34.70 -21.71 -14.75
CA PRO A 8 -33.73 -20.62 -14.57
C PRO A 8 -33.57 -20.16 -13.12
N ARG A 9 -34.55 -20.45 -12.25
CA ARG A 9 -34.47 -20.15 -10.81
C ARG A 9 -33.47 -21.02 -10.04
N GLN A 10 -33.04 -22.17 -10.58
CA GLN A 10 -32.05 -23.03 -9.91
C GLN A 10 -30.60 -22.63 -10.20
N LEU A 11 -30.33 -21.90 -11.29
CA LEU A 11 -28.99 -21.34 -11.57
C LEU A 11 -28.68 -20.15 -10.65
N LEU A 12 -29.66 -19.29 -10.37
CA LEU A 12 -29.53 -18.22 -9.36
C LEU A 12 -29.28 -18.76 -7.94
N ALA A 13 -29.92 -19.86 -7.54
CA ALA A 13 -29.74 -20.46 -6.21
C ALA A 13 -28.36 -21.13 -6.02
N THR A 14 -27.70 -21.51 -7.12
CA THR A 14 -26.35 -22.09 -7.06
C THR A 14 -25.30 -20.98 -6.89
N TRP A 15 -25.60 -19.75 -7.34
CA TRP A 15 -24.73 -18.58 -7.19
C TRP A 15 -24.77 -17.93 -5.81
N LEU A 16 -25.94 -17.85 -5.14
CA LEU A 16 -25.97 -17.48 -3.71
C LEU A 16 -25.18 -18.47 -2.85
N CYS A 17 -24.99 -19.71 -3.31
CA CYS A 17 -24.22 -20.74 -2.61
C CYS A 17 -22.72 -20.71 -2.98
N CYS A 18 -22.35 -20.36 -4.22
CA CYS A 18 -20.93 -20.21 -4.60
C CYS A 18 -20.32 -18.87 -4.17
N ALA A 19 -21.07 -17.76 -4.17
CA ALA A 19 -20.61 -16.49 -3.62
C ALA A 19 -20.48 -16.54 -2.08
N THR A 20 -21.34 -17.31 -1.39
CA THR A 20 -21.16 -17.59 0.04
C THR A 20 -20.04 -18.59 0.32
N LEU A 21 -19.70 -19.49 -0.62
CA LEU A 21 -18.52 -20.36 -0.49
C LEU A 21 -17.18 -19.65 -0.77
N LEU A 22 -17.19 -18.57 -1.58
CA LEU A 22 -16.02 -17.70 -1.73
C LEU A 22 -15.86 -16.77 -0.52
N ALA A 23 -16.97 -16.24 0.03
CA ALA A 23 -16.96 -15.48 1.28
C ALA A 23 -16.56 -16.35 2.50
N ALA A 24 -16.96 -17.63 2.53
CA ALA A 24 -16.57 -18.57 3.59
C ALA A 24 -15.10 -19.02 3.50
N TRP A 25 -14.39 -18.72 2.42
CA TRP A 25 -12.94 -18.93 2.32
C TRP A 25 -12.12 -17.75 2.85
N ILE A 26 -12.76 -16.58 2.99
CA ILE A 26 -12.15 -15.37 3.58
C ILE A 26 -12.35 -15.36 5.11
N ASP A 27 -13.38 -16.05 5.62
CA ASP A 27 -13.76 -16.03 7.05
C ASP A 27 -13.22 -17.21 7.90
N SER A 28 -12.32 -18.05 7.37
CA SER A 28 -11.79 -19.22 8.10
C SER A 28 -10.27 -19.30 8.27
N ALA A 29 -9.54 -18.19 8.12
CA ALA A 29 -8.12 -18.10 8.51
C ALA A 29 -7.96 -17.96 10.03
N GLY A 30 -8.60 -18.83 10.81
CA GLY A 30 -8.66 -18.70 12.26
C GLY A 30 -9.24 -19.91 12.98
N ALA A 31 -8.69 -21.12 12.77
CA ALA A 31 -8.66 -22.19 13.77
C ALA A 31 -8.02 -23.49 13.25
N GLY A 32 -6.93 -23.90 13.90
CA GLY A 32 -6.64 -25.31 14.19
C GLY A 32 -6.01 -26.14 13.06
N CYS A 33 -4.69 -26.31 13.14
CA CYS A 33 -3.96 -27.39 12.48
C CYS A 33 -4.58 -28.77 12.82
N ASN A 34 -5.29 -29.38 11.88
CA ASN A 34 -5.67 -30.79 11.94
C ASN A 34 -4.85 -31.58 10.91
N CYS A 35 -3.72 -32.11 11.37
CA CYS A 35 -2.81 -32.93 10.58
C CYS A 35 -3.28 -34.41 10.64
N PRO A 36 -3.69 -35.04 9.52
CA PRO A 36 -4.23 -36.39 9.53
C PRO A 36 -3.11 -37.43 9.34
N LEU A 37 -2.17 -37.53 10.29
CA LEU A 37 -1.14 -38.60 10.29
C LEU A 37 -0.85 -39.23 11.67
N CYS A 38 -1.64 -38.92 12.71
CA CYS A 38 -1.52 -39.56 14.02
C CYS A 38 -2.21 -40.94 14.13
N SER A 39 -2.08 -41.82 13.13
CA SER A 39 -2.70 -43.17 13.15
C SER A 39 -1.72 -44.33 12.93
N VAL A 40 -0.41 -44.08 12.94
CA VAL A 40 0.60 -45.14 13.04
C VAL A 40 1.61 -44.77 14.11
N GLY A 41 1.56 -45.49 15.25
CA GLY A 41 2.31 -45.19 16.47
C GLY A 41 3.82 -45.15 16.30
N VAL A 42 4.34 -44.01 15.83
CA VAL A 42 5.75 -43.66 15.84
C VAL A 42 5.94 -42.54 16.86
N SER A 43 6.76 -42.82 17.86
CA SER A 43 7.07 -41.93 18.98
C SER A 43 7.79 -40.67 18.49
N CYS A 44 7.26 -39.49 18.81
CA CYS A 44 7.95 -38.21 18.65
C CYS A 44 9.08 -38.15 19.69
N ILE A 45 10.29 -38.48 19.25
CA ILE A 45 11.51 -38.34 20.02
C ILE A 45 11.80 -36.84 20.20
N ALA A 46 11.98 -36.44 21.47
CA ALA A 46 12.44 -35.14 21.87
C ALA A 46 13.83 -34.82 21.28
N THR A 47 14.04 -33.52 21.06
CA THR A 47 15.17 -32.81 20.46
C THR A 47 16.58 -33.37 20.70
N PRO A 48 17.50 -33.04 19.78
CA PRO A 48 18.79 -32.52 20.16
C PRO A 48 18.92 -31.07 19.71
N SER A 49 19.11 -30.21 20.71
CA SER A 49 19.85 -28.96 20.62
C SER A 49 21.03 -29.06 19.64
N THR A 50 21.07 -28.21 18.64
CA THR A 50 22.33 -27.76 18.02
C THR A 50 22.56 -26.31 18.41
N PRO A 51 23.82 -25.90 18.63
CA PRO A 51 24.14 -24.77 19.46
C PRO A 51 23.80 -23.47 18.73
N ASN A 52 23.06 -22.59 19.39
CA ASN A 52 23.14 -21.17 19.13
C ASN A 52 24.60 -20.75 19.38
N GLU A 53 25.42 -20.76 18.35
CA GLU A 53 26.64 -19.96 18.36
C GLU A 53 26.23 -18.49 18.29
N GLY A 54 26.00 -17.92 19.47
CA GLY A 54 26.52 -16.59 19.82
C GLY A 54 26.18 -15.41 18.91
N LEU A 55 24.97 -15.31 18.36
CA LEU A 55 24.42 -14.01 17.98
C LEU A 55 23.50 -13.54 19.09
N THR A 56 24.09 -12.88 20.09
CA THR A 56 23.33 -11.88 20.86
C THR A 56 22.78 -10.90 19.83
N PHE A 57 21.47 -10.94 19.59
CA PHE A 57 20.75 -9.91 18.86
C PHE A 57 20.87 -8.65 19.72
N VAL A 58 21.93 -7.87 19.48
CA VAL A 58 22.03 -6.52 20.04
C VAL A 58 21.03 -5.72 19.23
N ALA A 59 19.87 -5.46 19.83
CA ALA A 59 18.92 -4.53 19.28
C ALA A 59 19.62 -3.17 19.19
N HIS A 60 19.68 -2.59 18.00
CA HIS A 60 20.33 -1.31 17.76
C HIS A 60 19.25 -0.23 17.68
N PRO A 61 19.20 0.71 18.64
CA PRO A 61 18.18 1.75 18.74
C PRO A 61 18.36 2.77 17.62
N LEU A 62 17.30 3.10 16.92
CA LEU A 62 17.21 4.27 16.05
C LEU A 62 16.70 5.45 16.90
N TYR A 63 17.19 6.66 16.66
CA TYR A 63 16.85 7.83 17.48
C TYR A 63 16.07 8.87 16.66
N ASP A 64 14.87 9.18 17.13
CA ASP A 64 14.08 10.29 16.61
C ASP A 64 14.59 11.61 17.22
N SER A 65 15.13 12.50 16.38
CA SER A 65 15.56 13.83 16.84
C SER A 65 14.33 14.69 17.12
N PRO A 66 14.28 15.46 18.22
CA PRO A 66 13.10 16.21 18.64
C PRO A 66 12.86 17.42 17.73
N GLY A 67 12.38 17.16 16.51
CA GLY A 67 11.73 18.16 15.68
C GLY A 67 10.49 18.69 16.40
N ILE A 68 10.17 19.95 16.15
CA ILE A 68 8.90 20.53 16.60
C ILE A 68 7.80 19.71 15.90
N ASP A 69 7.03 18.94 16.66
CA ASP A 69 5.79 18.34 16.18
C ASP A 69 4.63 19.32 16.45
N PRO A 70 4.23 20.14 15.47
CA PRO A 70 3.09 21.03 15.64
C PRO A 70 1.77 20.27 15.75
N ASP A 71 1.75 18.95 15.54
CA ASP A 71 0.55 18.12 15.41
C ASP A 71 0.49 16.97 16.43
N ALA A 72 1.16 17.10 17.59
CA ALA A 72 1.12 16.14 18.72
C ALA A 72 -0.29 15.93 19.32
N THR A 73 -1.32 16.53 18.74
CA THR A 73 -2.74 16.40 19.09
C THR A 73 -3.62 16.02 17.89
N ALA A 74 -3.04 15.57 16.77
CA ALA A 74 -3.80 15.16 15.58
C ALA A 74 -4.69 13.94 15.89
N PRO A 75 -5.88 13.84 15.28
CA PRO A 75 -6.81 12.71 15.49
C PRO A 75 -6.36 11.37 14.89
N HIS A 76 -5.07 11.20 14.55
CA HIS A 76 -4.51 10.01 13.91
C HIS A 76 -3.33 9.45 14.72
N ASP A 77 -3.60 9.09 15.98
CA ASP A 77 -2.63 8.42 16.86
C ASP A 77 -2.23 7.02 16.35
N GLU A 78 -3.06 6.42 15.48
CA GLU A 78 -2.87 5.13 14.80
C GLU A 78 -1.79 5.25 13.70
N PHE A 79 -1.01 4.18 13.47
CA PHE A 79 0.13 4.11 12.53
C PHE A 79 1.13 5.29 12.64
N ARG A 80 1.16 5.91 13.83
CA ARG A 80 2.12 6.90 14.36
C ARG A 80 2.57 8.01 13.40
N ILE A 81 1.63 8.64 12.70
CA ILE A 81 1.92 9.81 11.84
C ILE A 81 2.19 11.08 12.66
N ALA A 82 3.15 11.88 12.22
CA ALA A 82 3.43 13.25 12.66
C ALA A 82 3.18 14.27 11.53
N ASN A 83 4.07 15.25 11.38
CA ASN A 83 3.99 16.26 10.33
C ASN A 83 4.32 15.68 8.95
N ARG A 84 3.80 16.27 7.87
CA ARG A 84 4.03 15.82 6.49
C ARG A 84 4.61 16.91 5.60
N TRP A 85 5.13 16.52 4.45
CA TRP A 85 5.44 17.46 3.38
C TRP A 85 4.15 18.06 2.80
N SER A 86 4.15 19.37 2.56
CA SER A 86 3.07 20.08 1.86
C SER A 86 3.55 20.82 0.61
N THR A 87 4.86 20.98 0.47
CA THR A 87 5.56 21.53 -0.69
C THR A 87 6.94 20.90 -0.77
N THR A 88 7.48 20.72 -1.97
CA THR A 88 8.82 20.17 -2.22
C THR A 88 9.57 21.02 -3.24
N SER A 89 10.80 20.62 -3.56
CA SER A 89 11.63 21.19 -4.62
C SER A 89 11.07 21.02 -6.03
N VAL A 90 10.09 20.13 -6.22
CA VAL A 90 9.41 19.84 -7.49
C VAL A 90 7.95 20.33 -7.44
N ASP A 91 7.31 20.15 -6.30
CA ASP A 91 5.87 20.29 -6.08
C ASP A 91 5.57 21.49 -5.18
N PHE A 92 5.24 22.63 -5.80
CA PHE A 92 5.13 23.94 -5.10
C PHE A 92 3.72 24.34 -4.67
N THR A 93 2.72 23.49 -4.91
CA THR A 93 1.34 23.72 -4.45
C THR A 93 1.17 23.18 -3.05
N ASN A 94 0.33 23.79 -2.20
CA ASN A 94 0.07 23.28 -0.84
C ASN A 94 -0.74 21.98 -0.90
N PHE A 95 -0.06 20.86 -1.10
CA PHE A 95 -0.64 19.52 -1.13
C PHE A 95 -1.27 19.20 0.23
N ARG A 96 -2.43 18.57 0.19
CA ARG A 96 -3.20 18.10 1.35
C ARG A 96 -2.82 16.68 1.67
N ARG A 97 -3.21 16.25 2.88
CA ARG A 97 -3.14 14.84 3.30
C ARG A 97 -3.89 13.99 2.26
N GLY A 98 -3.32 12.83 1.90
CA GLY A 98 -3.84 12.00 0.81
C GLY A 98 -3.24 12.33 -0.55
N ASP A 99 -2.93 13.60 -0.81
CA ASP A 99 -2.38 13.97 -2.12
C ASP A 99 -0.98 13.35 -2.34
N PRO A 100 -0.67 12.89 -3.57
CA PRO A 100 0.63 12.36 -3.94
C PRO A 100 1.70 13.47 -3.92
N LEU A 101 2.96 13.09 -3.72
CA LEU A 101 4.08 14.02 -3.73
C LEU A 101 5.32 13.47 -4.42
N HIS A 102 6.03 14.35 -5.10
CA HIS A 102 7.36 14.11 -5.66
C HIS A 102 8.42 14.76 -4.78
N LEU A 103 9.28 13.94 -4.17
CA LEU A 103 10.43 14.37 -3.38
C LEU A 103 11.73 14.14 -4.15
N THR A 104 12.72 15.00 -3.94
CA THR A 104 14.08 14.75 -4.39
C THR A 104 14.93 14.18 -3.25
N TRP A 105 15.86 13.29 -3.57
CA TRP A 105 16.86 12.81 -2.62
C TRP A 105 18.27 13.01 -3.16
N GLY A 106 19.23 13.22 -2.26
CA GLY A 106 20.62 13.54 -2.63
C GLY A 106 21.61 13.04 -1.59
N ILE A 107 22.89 12.95 -1.98
CA ILE A 107 23.98 12.55 -1.08
C ILE A 107 24.92 13.74 -0.95
N VAL A 108 25.16 14.20 0.27
CA VAL A 108 26.08 15.33 0.51
C VAL A 108 27.53 14.90 0.29
N ALA A 109 28.38 15.85 -0.11
CA ALA A 109 29.80 15.57 -0.28
C ALA A 109 30.47 15.27 1.07
N ASP A 110 31.48 14.40 1.07
CA ASP A 110 32.34 14.24 2.25
C ASP A 110 32.96 15.60 2.64
N GLY A 111 33.05 15.86 3.95
CA GLY A 111 33.44 17.14 4.53
C GLY A 111 32.29 18.14 4.74
N THR A 112 31.08 17.87 4.22
CA THR A 112 29.88 18.67 4.55
C THR A 112 29.65 18.62 6.06
N THR A 113 29.50 19.78 6.71
CA THR A 113 29.36 19.84 8.18
C THR A 113 28.05 19.17 8.61
N ILE A 114 28.13 18.23 9.53
CA ILE A 114 27.00 17.64 10.24
C ILE A 114 27.09 18.08 11.69
N ALA A 115 26.05 18.74 12.19
CA ALA A 115 25.98 19.24 13.56
C ALA A 115 24.81 18.61 14.31
N GLY A 116 25.12 17.88 15.38
CA GLY A 116 24.10 17.30 16.26
C GLY A 116 24.57 17.21 17.71
N SER A 117 23.81 16.46 18.51
CA SER A 117 24.07 16.32 19.95
C SER A 117 25.22 15.35 20.25
N GLU A 118 25.52 14.46 19.31
CA GLU A 118 26.64 13.54 19.21
C GLU A 118 27.98 14.23 18.93
N GLY A 119 27.95 15.47 18.43
CA GLY A 119 29.13 16.24 18.07
C GLY A 119 28.98 16.93 16.72
N THR A 120 30.06 17.57 16.27
CA THR A 120 30.10 18.20 14.94
C THR A 120 31.32 17.71 14.20
N SER A 121 31.10 17.14 13.01
CA SER A 121 32.15 16.68 12.12
C SER A 121 31.72 16.79 10.66
N GLY A 122 32.66 16.64 9.73
CA GLY A 122 32.32 16.53 8.32
C GLY A 122 31.73 15.15 8.01
N SER A 123 30.83 15.08 7.02
CA SER A 123 30.35 13.82 6.46
C SER A 123 31.51 12.99 5.95
N ASP A 124 31.49 11.68 6.18
CA ASP A 124 32.41 10.69 5.60
C ASP A 124 31.66 9.50 4.98
N LEU A 125 30.39 9.70 4.65
CA LEU A 125 29.50 8.69 4.09
C LEU A 125 30.01 8.11 2.76
N ILE A 126 30.45 8.96 1.82
CA ILE A 126 30.87 8.50 0.49
C ILE A 126 32.15 7.68 0.62
N GLU A 127 33.13 8.15 1.39
CA GLU A 127 34.35 7.41 1.74
C GLU A 127 34.03 6.06 2.39
N THR A 128 33.17 6.05 3.40
CA THR A 128 32.75 4.84 4.12
C THR A 128 32.07 3.83 3.19
N MET A 129 31.09 4.25 2.40
CA MET A 129 30.38 3.35 1.48
C MET A 129 31.28 2.85 0.36
N ASN A 130 32.21 3.67 -0.14
CA ASN A 130 33.22 3.25 -1.11
C ASN A 130 34.18 2.21 -0.54
N ARG A 131 34.55 2.31 0.74
CA ARG A 131 35.38 1.29 1.41
C ARG A 131 34.64 -0.04 1.58
N LEU A 132 33.35 0.01 1.92
CA LEU A 132 32.52 -1.18 2.15
C LEU A 132 32.13 -1.90 0.85
N TYR A 133 31.78 -1.17 -0.20
CA TYR A 133 31.16 -1.71 -1.42
C TYR A 133 31.98 -1.52 -2.70
N GLY A 134 33.05 -0.74 -2.62
CA GLY A 134 33.86 -0.31 -3.78
C GLY A 134 33.34 0.99 -4.41
N THR A 135 34.27 1.71 -5.04
CA THR A 135 33.98 2.95 -5.78
C THR A 135 33.31 2.69 -7.12
N GLY A 136 32.53 3.66 -7.59
CA GLY A 136 31.99 3.68 -8.95
C GLY A 136 33.01 4.23 -9.96
N PRO A 137 33.06 3.71 -11.20
CA PRO A 137 34.03 4.15 -12.22
C PRO A 137 33.84 5.61 -12.66
N THR A 138 32.63 6.17 -12.51
CA THR A 138 32.29 7.53 -12.95
C THR A 138 31.68 8.37 -11.83
N GLY A 139 31.95 8.02 -10.57
CA GLY A 139 31.45 8.72 -9.38
C GLY A 139 30.34 7.98 -8.64
N VAL A 140 29.72 8.67 -7.68
CA VAL A 140 28.77 8.12 -6.70
C VAL A 140 27.63 7.31 -7.34
N THR A 141 26.99 7.85 -8.38
CA THR A 141 25.84 7.20 -9.05
C THR A 141 26.19 5.88 -9.75
N SER A 142 27.49 5.63 -10.00
CA SER A 142 27.99 4.38 -10.59
C SER A 142 28.55 3.40 -9.56
N ALA A 143 28.54 3.76 -8.28
CA ALA A 143 28.98 2.90 -7.20
C ALA A 143 27.91 1.85 -6.88
N ARG A 144 28.32 0.65 -6.45
CA ARG A 144 27.38 -0.45 -6.17
C ARG A 144 26.40 -0.08 -5.06
N TRP A 145 26.90 0.58 -4.02
CA TRP A 145 26.10 0.98 -2.87
C TRP A 145 25.00 1.99 -3.23
N PHE A 146 25.21 2.84 -4.24
CA PHE A 146 24.19 3.79 -4.70
C PHE A 146 22.89 3.08 -5.14
N SER A 147 23.01 1.88 -5.71
CA SER A 147 21.83 1.09 -6.10
C SER A 147 20.98 0.63 -4.91
N HIS A 148 21.58 0.43 -3.72
CA HIS A 148 20.82 0.10 -2.51
C HIS A 148 20.02 1.31 -2.03
N PHE A 149 20.57 2.52 -2.14
CA PHE A 149 19.88 3.76 -1.81
C PHE A 149 18.70 4.00 -2.75
N ALA A 150 18.95 3.90 -4.06
CA ALA A 150 17.89 4.02 -5.07
C ALA A 150 16.76 3.00 -4.83
N GLN A 151 17.10 1.73 -4.57
CA GLN A 151 16.11 0.69 -4.25
C GLN A 151 15.25 1.01 -3.03
N SER A 152 15.83 1.62 -1.99
CA SER A 152 15.08 2.02 -0.78
C SER A 152 14.03 3.08 -1.08
N PHE A 153 14.36 4.10 -1.89
CA PHE A 153 13.39 5.10 -2.35
C PHE A 153 12.37 4.52 -3.33
N ASP A 154 12.83 3.68 -4.27
CA ASP A 154 11.96 3.02 -5.25
C ASP A 154 10.91 2.14 -4.55
N ARG A 155 11.27 1.47 -3.45
CA ARG A 155 10.32 0.63 -2.70
C ARG A 155 9.20 1.44 -2.06
N TRP A 156 9.51 2.57 -1.42
CA TRP A 156 8.48 3.49 -0.93
C TRP A 156 7.60 4.02 -2.07
N SER A 157 8.19 4.33 -3.23
CA SER A 157 7.41 4.73 -4.41
C SER A 157 6.49 3.63 -4.91
N GLN A 158 6.94 2.38 -4.97
CA GLN A 158 6.11 1.26 -5.45
C GLN A 158 4.86 1.04 -4.60
N LEU A 159 4.91 1.41 -3.32
CA LEU A 159 3.88 1.09 -2.33
C LEU A 159 2.98 2.28 -1.98
N SER A 160 3.18 3.47 -2.53
CA SER A 160 2.44 4.69 -2.13
C SER A 160 2.33 5.70 -3.29
N GLY A 161 1.64 6.81 -3.05
CA GLY A 161 1.54 7.96 -3.97
C GLY A 161 2.82 8.78 -4.08
N LEU A 162 3.88 8.40 -3.35
CA LEU A 162 5.18 9.09 -3.39
C LEU A 162 5.96 8.78 -4.66
N SER A 163 6.64 9.79 -5.19
CA SER A 163 7.63 9.68 -6.26
C SER A 163 8.96 10.26 -5.81
N PHE A 164 10.06 9.67 -6.27
CA PHE A 164 11.40 10.10 -5.88
C PHE A 164 12.30 10.32 -7.10
N SER A 165 13.11 11.37 -7.08
CA SER A 165 14.18 11.57 -8.07
C SER A 165 15.48 12.01 -7.41
N PHE A 166 16.59 11.51 -7.94
CA PHE A 166 17.91 11.90 -7.45
C PHE A 166 18.27 13.33 -7.88
N GLU A 167 18.63 14.19 -6.92
CA GLU A 167 19.23 15.51 -7.14
C GLU A 167 20.75 15.41 -6.97
N PRO A 168 21.54 15.52 -8.07
CA PRO A 168 22.99 15.34 -8.00
C PRO A 168 23.75 16.53 -7.40
N ASN A 169 23.11 17.69 -7.23
CA ASN A 169 23.76 18.89 -6.71
C ASN A 169 23.51 19.05 -5.21
N ASP A 170 24.57 19.39 -4.49
CA ASP A 170 24.50 19.93 -3.13
C ASP A 170 25.54 21.06 -3.04
N LEU A 171 25.16 22.23 -2.51
CA LEU A 171 26.07 23.38 -2.40
C LEU A 171 26.85 23.43 -1.07
N GLY A 172 26.92 22.31 -0.33
CA GLY A 172 27.72 22.14 0.88
C GLY A 172 27.13 22.83 2.12
N ALA A 173 25.81 23.01 2.17
CA ALA A 173 25.18 23.51 3.39
C ALA A 173 25.20 22.43 4.46
N ALA A 174 25.36 22.85 5.72
CA ALA A 174 25.38 21.91 6.83
C ALA A 174 24.09 21.08 6.90
N ILE A 175 24.21 19.86 7.41
CA ILE A 175 23.08 19.09 7.95
C ILE A 175 23.01 19.43 9.44
N ASP A 176 21.90 20.02 9.87
CA ASP A 176 21.68 20.43 11.25
C ASP A 176 20.19 20.41 11.59
N ASN A 177 19.83 20.82 12.81
CA ASN A 177 18.43 20.83 13.26
C ASN A 177 17.62 22.04 12.74
N THR A 178 18.04 22.67 11.65
CA THR A 178 17.32 23.76 11.01
C THR A 178 16.57 23.27 9.77
N ILE A 179 15.55 24.04 9.34
CA ILE A 179 14.81 23.75 8.10
C ILE A 179 15.47 24.37 6.86
N SER A 180 16.74 24.78 6.97
CA SER A 180 17.46 25.52 5.94
C SER A 180 18.78 24.83 5.61
N PRO A 181 19.12 24.67 4.31
CA PRO A 181 18.33 25.06 3.15
C PRO A 181 17.12 24.13 2.96
N ALA A 182 16.03 24.68 2.44
CA ALA A 182 14.96 23.86 1.89
C ALA A 182 15.40 23.25 0.56
N GLY A 183 14.77 22.13 0.19
CA GLY A 183 14.93 21.52 -1.13
C GLY A 183 14.72 22.53 -2.25
N SER A 184 15.62 22.53 -3.23
CA SER A 184 15.54 23.41 -4.39
C SER A 184 16.24 22.78 -5.58
N SER A 185 15.48 22.62 -6.67
CA SER A 185 15.96 21.97 -7.89
C SER A 185 17.28 22.57 -8.39
N GLY A 186 18.24 21.68 -8.67
CA GLY A 186 19.59 21.99 -9.12
C GLY A 186 20.53 22.49 -8.02
N ARG A 187 20.14 22.45 -6.74
CA ARG A 187 20.95 22.98 -5.62
C ARG A 187 20.96 22.12 -4.37
N TYR A 188 19.79 21.69 -3.90
CA TYR A 188 19.63 20.89 -2.68
C TYR A 188 18.45 19.93 -2.88
N ALA A 189 18.64 18.67 -2.51
CA ALA A 189 17.53 17.73 -2.45
C ALA A 189 16.55 18.09 -1.32
N ASP A 190 15.33 17.58 -1.39
CA ASP A 190 14.38 17.61 -0.27
C ASP A 190 14.84 16.69 0.87
N LEU A 191 15.44 15.55 0.54
CA LEU A 191 15.97 14.57 1.48
C LEU A 191 17.48 14.40 1.23
N ARG A 192 18.35 15.04 2.02
CA ARG A 192 19.81 14.89 1.86
C ARG A 192 20.35 13.83 2.80
N ILE A 193 21.34 13.06 2.34
CA ILE A 193 21.90 11.95 3.11
C ILE A 193 23.38 12.20 3.34
N GLY A 194 23.78 12.21 4.61
CA GLY A 194 25.16 12.25 5.07
C GLY A 194 25.45 11.11 6.05
N GLY A 195 26.65 11.13 6.63
CA GLY A 195 27.01 10.17 7.66
C GLY A 195 28.30 10.58 8.36
N HIS A 196 28.37 10.31 9.66
CA HIS A 196 29.53 10.56 10.51
C HIS A 196 29.44 9.67 11.77
N SER A 197 30.50 9.66 12.58
CA SER A 197 30.51 8.99 13.88
C SER A 197 29.43 9.56 14.81
N ILE A 198 28.54 8.69 15.31
CA ILE A 198 27.49 9.03 16.28
C ILE A 198 27.85 8.57 17.68
N ASP A 199 27.90 7.25 17.92
CA ASP A 199 28.17 6.68 19.24
C ASP A 199 29.08 5.44 19.25
N GLY A 200 29.70 5.14 18.10
CA GLY A 200 30.59 4.00 17.94
C GLY A 200 29.87 2.65 17.80
N GLN A 201 30.66 1.58 17.64
CA GLN A 201 30.16 0.23 17.33
C GLN A 201 29.64 -0.59 18.53
N SER A 202 29.62 -0.03 19.74
CA SER A 202 29.32 -0.80 20.96
C SER A 202 28.60 0.05 22.00
N GLY A 203 27.60 -0.53 22.69
CA GLY A 203 26.81 0.18 23.69
C GLY A 203 25.37 0.37 23.21
N SER A 204 24.88 1.62 23.23
CA SER A 204 23.57 1.98 22.67
C SER A 204 23.56 1.67 21.17
N ASN A 205 24.58 2.08 20.41
CA ASN A 205 24.81 1.75 18.99
C ASN A 205 23.67 2.20 18.08
N THR A 206 23.50 3.52 18.01
CA THR A 206 22.56 4.16 17.11
C THR A 206 23.05 4.07 15.67
N LEU A 207 22.22 3.52 14.78
CA LEU A 207 22.64 3.27 13.39
C LEU A 207 22.48 4.50 12.49
N ALA A 208 21.50 5.33 12.79
CA ALA A 208 21.16 6.51 12.02
C ALA A 208 20.15 7.39 12.77
N TYR A 209 19.91 8.58 12.22
CA TYR A 209 18.74 9.41 12.52
C TYR A 209 18.29 10.16 11.27
N ASN A 210 17.05 10.66 11.30
CA ASN A 210 16.49 11.52 10.27
C ASN A 210 15.76 12.71 10.90
N TYR A 211 15.70 13.83 10.18
CA TYR A 211 14.84 14.96 10.54
C TYR A 211 13.45 14.79 9.93
N PHE A 212 12.41 15.20 10.64
CA PHE A 212 11.03 15.20 10.11
C PHE A 212 10.83 16.24 8.99
N PRO A 213 9.74 16.12 8.22
CA PRO A 213 9.27 17.19 7.34
C PRO A 213 9.08 18.53 8.08
N PRO A 214 9.37 19.67 7.42
CA PRO A 214 9.73 19.83 6.01
C PRO A 214 11.26 19.90 5.78
N HIS A 215 12.06 19.13 6.54
CA HIS A 215 13.51 19.06 6.31
C HIS A 215 13.96 17.72 5.76
N GLY A 216 13.80 16.60 6.48
CA GLY A 216 14.01 15.27 5.90
C GLY A 216 15.46 14.79 5.72
N ASP A 217 16.47 15.55 6.13
CA ASP A 217 17.85 15.10 6.05
C ASP A 217 18.13 13.87 6.94
N MET A 218 18.96 12.96 6.44
CA MET A 218 19.35 11.69 7.04
C MET A 218 20.84 11.69 7.39
N VAL A 219 21.18 11.10 8.52
CA VAL A 219 22.57 10.87 8.93
C VAL A 219 22.75 9.41 9.34
N LEU A 220 23.64 8.69 8.64
CA LEU A 220 24.04 7.33 9.01
C LEU A 220 25.25 7.34 9.94
N ASP A 221 25.28 6.46 10.94
CA ASP A 221 26.47 6.25 11.77
C ASP A 221 27.55 5.50 10.98
N THR A 222 28.58 6.21 10.56
CA THR A 222 29.65 5.61 9.75
C THR A 222 30.63 4.77 10.57
N ASP A 223 30.55 4.82 11.90
CA ASP A 223 31.28 3.88 12.75
C ASP A 223 30.79 2.45 12.55
N ASN A 224 29.54 2.25 12.14
CA ASN A 224 28.85 0.97 12.09
C ASN A 224 29.18 0.09 10.85
N GLU A 225 30.44 0.10 10.44
CA GLU A 225 30.97 -0.55 9.23
C GLU A 225 30.66 -2.05 9.13
N ALA A 226 30.78 -2.81 10.23
CA ALA A 226 30.51 -4.26 10.20
C ALA A 226 29.03 -4.56 9.97
N PHE A 227 28.15 -3.68 10.44
CA PHE A 227 26.71 -3.79 10.23
C PHE A 227 26.36 -3.43 8.77
N PHE A 228 26.76 -2.24 8.32
CA PHE A 228 26.47 -1.74 6.97
C PHE A 228 27.23 -2.47 5.86
N GLY A 229 28.39 -3.05 6.14
CA GLY A 229 29.18 -3.85 5.22
C GLY A 229 28.67 -5.29 5.04
N ASN A 230 27.63 -5.70 5.77
CA ASN A 230 27.05 -7.01 5.62
C ASN A 230 26.17 -7.07 4.36
N THR A 231 26.65 -7.78 3.33
CA THR A 231 25.99 -7.88 2.03
C THR A 231 24.97 -9.01 1.92
N PHE A 232 24.63 -9.70 3.01
CA PHE A 232 23.64 -10.78 3.01
C PHE A 232 22.26 -10.25 2.58
N ASN A 233 21.50 -11.07 1.84
CA ASN A 233 20.19 -10.72 1.28
C ASN A 233 20.17 -9.34 0.61
N ASN A 234 21.13 -9.09 -0.28
CA ASN A 234 21.24 -7.81 -1.00
C ASN A 234 21.35 -6.61 -0.05
N SER A 235 22.20 -6.72 0.98
CA SER A 235 22.41 -5.68 1.98
C SER A 235 21.13 -5.22 2.68
N VAL A 236 20.25 -6.17 3.04
CA VAL A 236 18.96 -5.89 3.70
C VAL A 236 19.11 -5.02 4.95
N ARG A 237 20.21 -5.16 5.69
CA ARG A 237 20.50 -4.33 6.86
C ARG A 237 20.62 -2.85 6.52
N LEU A 238 21.44 -2.52 5.52
CA LEU A 238 21.58 -1.15 5.03
C LEU A 238 20.25 -0.65 4.46
N ARG A 239 19.58 -1.45 3.63
CA ARG A 239 18.34 -1.04 2.97
C ARG A 239 17.20 -0.81 3.96
N ASN A 240 17.06 -1.63 5.00
CA ASN A 240 16.03 -1.41 6.03
C ASN A 240 16.34 -0.18 6.88
N VAL A 241 17.59 0.09 7.26
CA VAL A 241 17.93 1.35 7.94
C VAL A 241 17.57 2.53 7.04
N LEU A 242 17.99 2.52 5.78
CA LEU A 242 17.64 3.58 4.83
C LEU A 242 16.13 3.77 4.70
N MET A 243 15.36 2.68 4.53
CA MET A 243 13.90 2.78 4.41
C MET A 243 13.23 3.24 5.70
N HIS A 244 13.74 2.86 6.87
CA HIS A 244 13.26 3.32 8.17
C HIS A 244 13.47 4.83 8.31
N GLU A 245 14.69 5.30 8.08
CA GLU A 245 15.00 6.73 8.16
C GLU A 245 14.24 7.55 7.10
N ILE A 246 14.02 7.00 5.90
CA ILE A 246 13.10 7.61 4.93
C ILE A 246 11.69 7.75 5.52
N GLY A 247 11.20 6.76 6.28
CA GLY A 247 9.90 6.85 6.96
C GLY A 247 9.83 8.03 7.93
N HIS A 248 10.87 8.29 8.72
CA HIS A 248 10.97 9.52 9.52
C HIS A 248 10.99 10.77 8.62
N GLY A 249 11.77 10.77 7.54
CA GLY A 249 11.78 11.84 6.53
C GLY A 249 10.44 12.05 5.83
N LEU A 250 9.52 11.08 5.92
CA LEU A 250 8.14 11.13 5.42
C LEU A 250 7.14 11.50 6.52
N GLY A 251 7.56 11.66 7.77
CA GLY A 251 6.66 12.07 8.86
C GLY A 251 6.16 10.93 9.74
N PHE A 252 6.79 9.77 9.74
CA PHE A 252 6.37 8.62 10.57
C PHE A 252 7.22 8.54 11.83
N ARG A 253 6.57 8.45 12.99
CA ARG A 253 7.25 8.22 14.27
C ARG A 253 7.48 6.74 14.48
N HIS A 254 8.28 6.41 15.48
CA HIS A 254 8.32 5.03 15.95
C HIS A 254 6.97 4.55 16.47
N LEU A 255 6.75 3.26 16.23
CA LEU A 255 5.69 2.47 16.80
C LEU A 255 6.27 1.18 17.41
N GLU A 256 5.47 0.49 18.21
CA GLU A 256 5.81 -0.86 18.67
C GLU A 256 4.61 -1.79 18.55
N SER A 257 4.88 -3.02 18.12
CA SER A 257 3.89 -4.09 18.08
C SER A 257 4.36 -5.33 18.85
N SER A 258 3.47 -5.89 19.65
CA SER A 258 3.70 -7.16 20.36
C SER A 258 3.15 -8.38 19.60
N SER A 259 2.49 -8.15 18.46
CA SER A 259 1.89 -9.23 17.65
C SER A 259 2.32 -9.22 16.18
N ALA A 260 3.08 -8.21 15.75
CA ALA A 260 3.61 -8.06 14.39
C ALA A 260 5.02 -7.45 14.47
N SER A 261 5.63 -7.21 13.32
CA SER A 261 6.90 -6.51 13.22
C SER A 261 6.83 -5.54 12.04
N PHE A 262 7.15 -4.27 12.29
CA PHE A 262 7.05 -3.21 11.29
C PHE A 262 8.39 -2.52 11.07
N LEU A 263 8.53 -1.85 9.92
CA LEU A 263 9.78 -1.19 9.56
C LEU A 263 10.08 -0.05 10.54
N MET A 264 9.07 0.73 10.93
CA MET A 264 9.19 1.88 11.84
C MET A 264 9.29 1.50 13.33
N GLU A 265 9.57 0.24 13.67
CA GLU A 265 9.95 -0.09 15.04
C GLU A 265 11.34 0.46 15.40
N PRO A 266 11.55 0.89 16.65
CA PRO A 266 12.79 1.56 17.08
C PRO A 266 14.03 0.65 17.04
N PHE A 267 13.85 -0.65 16.82
CA PHE A 267 14.92 -1.62 16.70
C PHE A 267 14.86 -2.30 15.34
N ILE A 268 15.91 -2.10 14.54
CA ILE A 268 15.95 -2.63 13.20
C ILE A 268 15.93 -4.17 13.19
N THR A 269 15.16 -4.73 12.26
CA THR A 269 15.17 -6.17 11.96
C THR A 269 15.56 -6.41 10.50
N ALA A 270 16.13 -7.59 10.25
CA ALA A 270 16.47 -8.09 8.91
C ALA A 270 15.60 -9.30 8.50
N SER A 271 14.48 -9.54 9.20
CA SER A 271 13.53 -10.63 8.91
C SER A 271 12.61 -10.34 7.72
N PHE A 272 12.53 -9.09 7.28
CA PHE A 272 11.82 -8.63 6.08
C PHE A 272 12.67 -7.56 5.36
N ASP A 273 12.20 -7.11 4.21
CA ASP A 273 12.91 -6.15 3.33
C ASP A 273 11.97 -5.00 2.96
N GLY A 274 12.03 -3.91 3.73
CA GLY A 274 11.27 -2.68 3.50
C GLY A 274 9.96 -2.52 4.27
N PRO A 275 9.14 -1.53 3.87
CA PRO A 275 7.89 -1.17 4.57
C PRO A 275 6.94 -2.35 4.67
N GLN A 276 6.36 -2.49 5.86
CA GLN A 276 5.35 -3.48 6.21
C GLN A 276 3.97 -2.80 6.29
N PHE A 277 2.92 -3.56 6.58
CA PHE A 277 1.54 -3.10 6.37
C PHE A 277 1.21 -1.76 7.07
N ASP A 278 1.60 -1.61 8.35
CA ASP A 278 1.37 -0.38 9.11
C ASP A 278 2.11 0.83 8.50
N ASP A 279 3.36 0.61 8.09
CA ASP A 279 4.19 1.64 7.44
C ASP A 279 3.55 2.11 6.11
N ILE A 280 2.90 1.20 5.38
CA ILE A 280 2.16 1.51 4.14
C ILE A 280 0.87 2.28 4.44
N LEU A 281 0.12 1.93 5.49
CA LEU A 281 -1.04 2.69 5.93
C LEU A 281 -0.67 4.14 6.27
N ALA A 282 0.45 4.32 6.99
CA ALA A 282 0.96 5.65 7.31
C ALA A 282 1.25 6.47 6.04
N ALA A 283 1.87 5.83 5.04
CA ALA A 283 2.15 6.44 3.75
C ALA A 283 0.88 6.77 2.97
N HIS A 284 -0.09 5.86 2.90
CA HIS A 284 -1.35 6.07 2.19
C HIS A 284 -2.16 7.19 2.83
N ARG A 285 -2.28 7.23 4.16
CA ARG A 285 -2.97 8.33 4.84
C ARG A 285 -2.29 9.67 4.61
N ASN A 286 -0.97 9.75 4.49
CA ASN A 286 -0.27 11.03 4.29
C ASN A 286 -0.16 11.45 2.82
N TYR A 287 0.00 10.50 1.91
CA TYR A 287 0.50 10.72 0.55
C TYR A 287 -0.24 9.91 -0.52
N GLY A 288 -1.34 9.25 -0.16
CA GLY A 288 -2.16 8.48 -1.09
C GLY A 288 -1.55 7.14 -1.46
N ASP A 289 -2.33 6.35 -2.18
CA ASP A 289 -1.87 5.09 -2.74
C ASP A 289 -1.15 5.29 -4.10
N LYS A 290 -0.74 4.20 -4.75
CA LYS A 290 0.01 4.28 -6.02
C LYS A 290 -0.81 4.87 -7.19
N LEU A 291 -2.13 4.80 -7.14
CA LEU A 291 -3.05 5.26 -8.18
C LEU A 291 -3.27 6.77 -8.12
N GLU A 292 -2.95 7.39 -6.99
CA GLU A 292 -2.96 8.86 -6.85
C GLU A 292 -1.94 9.57 -7.76
N LYS A 293 -0.93 8.85 -8.24
CA LYS A 293 0.11 9.43 -9.09
C LYS A 293 -0.45 9.93 -10.43
N SER A 294 0.28 10.88 -11.01
CA SER A 294 -0.01 11.41 -12.36
C SER A 294 -1.40 12.05 -12.52
N GLY A 295 -1.91 12.66 -11.45
CA GLY A 295 -3.19 13.37 -11.43
C GLY A 295 -4.33 12.63 -10.74
N GLY A 296 -4.06 11.43 -10.21
CA GLY A 296 -4.96 10.65 -9.37
C GLY A 296 -6.19 10.10 -10.09
N ASN A 297 -6.79 9.08 -9.52
CA ASN A 297 -8.07 8.53 -9.95
C ASN A 297 -9.27 9.18 -9.23
N ASP A 298 -9.06 10.33 -8.60
CA ASP A 298 -10.05 11.21 -7.92
C ASP A 298 -11.29 11.62 -8.72
N SER A 299 -11.30 11.37 -10.03
CA SER A 299 -12.39 11.79 -10.90
C SER A 299 -12.65 10.80 -12.02
N SER A 300 -13.90 10.78 -12.49
CA SER A 300 -14.27 10.03 -13.68
C SER A 300 -13.44 10.35 -14.93
N ALA A 301 -12.87 11.56 -15.04
CA ALA A 301 -12.03 11.95 -16.17
C ALA A 301 -10.63 11.31 -16.14
N THR A 302 -10.16 11.00 -14.93
CA THR A 302 -8.84 10.40 -14.66
C THR A 302 -8.94 8.97 -14.13
N ALA A 303 -10.13 8.36 -14.24
CA ALA A 303 -10.42 7.03 -13.73
C ALA A 303 -9.39 5.98 -14.19
N THR A 304 -8.96 5.14 -13.25
CA THR A 304 -8.09 4.00 -13.51
C THR A 304 -8.76 3.04 -14.47
N LEU A 305 -8.11 2.75 -15.60
CA LEU A 305 -8.63 1.81 -16.60
C LEU A 305 -8.48 0.37 -16.11
N ALA A 306 -9.59 -0.24 -15.66
CA ALA A 306 -9.63 -1.65 -15.29
C ALA A 306 -9.53 -2.57 -16.52
N GLY A 307 -10.11 -2.15 -17.65
CA GLY A 307 -9.90 -2.80 -18.95
C GLY A 307 -11.18 -3.00 -19.77
N HIS A 308 -11.14 -4.05 -20.59
CA HIS A 308 -12.19 -4.48 -21.48
C HIS A 308 -12.49 -5.95 -21.20
N PHE A 309 -13.76 -6.29 -21.02
CA PHE A 309 -14.14 -7.61 -20.49
C PHE A 309 -15.16 -8.32 -21.36
N GLY A 310 -14.94 -9.61 -21.57
CA GLY A 310 -15.87 -10.54 -22.17
C GLY A 310 -16.68 -11.31 -21.13
N ASP A 311 -17.55 -12.18 -21.63
CA ASP A 311 -18.36 -13.06 -20.79
C ASP A 311 -17.50 -14.07 -20.01
N GLY A 312 -17.69 -14.12 -18.69
CA GLY A 312 -16.96 -15.02 -17.79
C GLY A 312 -15.67 -14.42 -17.22
N ASP A 313 -15.30 -13.20 -17.62
CA ASP A 313 -14.12 -12.53 -17.11
C ASP A 313 -14.30 -12.06 -15.66
N PHE A 314 -13.18 -11.93 -14.96
CA PHE A 314 -13.08 -11.29 -13.66
C PHE A 314 -11.88 -10.36 -13.63
N TRP A 315 -11.96 -9.33 -12.80
CA TRP A 315 -10.87 -8.40 -12.55
C TRP A 315 -10.83 -8.03 -11.07
N GLN A 316 -9.63 -7.85 -10.53
CA GLN A 316 -9.45 -7.48 -9.13
C GLN A 316 -8.29 -6.50 -8.95
N ILE A 317 -8.37 -5.72 -7.88
CA ILE A 317 -7.30 -4.85 -7.37
C ILE A 317 -7.39 -4.79 -5.84
N GLY A 318 -6.27 -4.52 -5.16
CA GLY A 318 -6.20 -4.44 -3.70
C GLY A 318 -6.07 -5.80 -3.01
N GLY A 319 -5.43 -6.76 -3.68
CA GLY A 319 -5.32 -8.14 -3.19
C GLY A 319 -4.38 -8.32 -1.99
N ASP A 320 -3.31 -7.53 -1.92
CA ASP A 320 -2.13 -7.77 -1.06
C ASP A 320 -2.33 -7.28 0.40
N ALA A 321 -3.43 -6.59 0.69
CA ALA A 321 -3.80 -6.17 2.04
C ALA A 321 -4.40 -7.34 2.87
N ASP A 322 -3.71 -8.48 2.99
CA ASP A 322 -4.18 -9.68 3.69
C ASP A 322 -3.41 -10.05 4.97
N GLY A 323 -2.28 -9.40 5.23
CA GLY A 323 -1.42 -9.69 6.37
C GLY A 323 -0.58 -8.49 6.81
N THR A 324 0.13 -8.65 7.93
CA THR A 324 1.01 -7.59 8.46
C THR A 324 2.37 -7.55 7.75
N ARG A 325 2.82 -8.71 7.26
CA ARG A 325 4.11 -8.85 6.57
C ARG A 325 3.93 -8.64 5.08
N VAL A 326 4.80 -7.80 4.51
CA VAL A 326 4.79 -7.44 3.09
C VAL A 326 6.04 -7.98 2.40
N GLU A 327 5.83 -8.77 1.36
CA GLU A 327 6.86 -9.37 0.52
C GLU A 327 7.27 -8.47 -0.63
N ALA A 328 8.45 -8.73 -1.20
CA ALA A 328 9.03 -7.90 -2.26
C ALA A 328 8.17 -7.84 -3.54
N ASN A 329 7.36 -8.86 -3.81
CA ASN A 329 6.46 -8.91 -4.97
C ASN A 329 5.06 -8.33 -4.69
N GLU A 330 4.76 -8.01 -3.44
CA GLU A 330 3.49 -7.39 -3.07
C GLU A 330 3.56 -5.89 -3.31
N THR A 331 2.61 -5.41 -4.10
CA THR A 331 2.48 -4.01 -4.56
C THR A 331 1.03 -3.61 -4.81
N ASP A 332 0.07 -4.52 -4.62
CA ASP A 332 -1.35 -4.32 -4.87
C ASP A 332 -2.07 -3.88 -3.60
N PHE A 333 -1.63 -2.73 -3.08
CA PHE A 333 -2.26 -1.99 -2.00
C PHE A 333 -2.96 -0.78 -2.60
N VAL A 334 -4.27 -0.70 -2.44
CA VAL A 334 -5.09 0.47 -2.80
C VAL A 334 -5.99 0.84 -1.63
N SER A 335 -6.26 2.12 -1.47
CA SER A 335 -6.97 2.64 -0.32
C SER A 335 -7.71 3.91 -0.64
N ILE A 336 -8.81 4.15 0.06
CA ILE A 336 -9.29 5.52 0.24
C ILE A 336 -8.50 6.14 1.38
N ASP A 337 -7.96 7.34 1.22
CA ASP A 337 -7.22 8.03 2.28
C ASP A 337 -8.15 8.78 3.25
N GLY A 338 -9.37 9.17 2.85
CA GLY A 338 -10.33 9.87 3.69
C GLY A 338 -11.66 10.25 3.00
N ILE A 339 -12.45 11.15 3.60
CA ILE A 339 -13.79 11.51 3.07
C ILE A 339 -13.76 12.41 1.83
N THR A 340 -12.61 13.03 1.54
CA THR A 340 -12.44 13.90 0.37
C THR A 340 -11.91 13.17 -0.85
N ASP A 341 -11.37 11.97 -0.64
CA ASP A 341 -10.81 11.10 -1.65
C ASP A 341 -11.92 10.28 -2.33
N SER A 342 -11.75 10.04 -3.63
CA SER A 342 -12.65 9.21 -4.40
C SER A 342 -11.96 8.49 -5.54
N ASP A 343 -11.75 7.19 -5.38
CA ASP A 343 -11.24 6.36 -6.46
C ASP A 343 -12.27 6.10 -7.57
N TRP A 344 -11.93 6.44 -8.81
CA TRP A 344 -12.70 6.07 -9.99
C TRP A 344 -12.02 4.97 -10.79
N PHE A 345 -12.79 3.96 -11.17
CA PHE A 345 -12.38 2.91 -12.11
C PHE A 345 -13.28 2.93 -13.33
N ARG A 346 -12.72 2.64 -14.50
CA ARG A 346 -13.45 2.60 -15.77
C ARG A 346 -13.22 1.28 -16.50
N PHE A 347 -14.27 0.77 -17.11
CA PHE A 347 -14.19 -0.41 -17.98
C PHE A 347 -15.22 -0.40 -19.10
N THR A 348 -15.08 -1.35 -20.01
CA THR A 348 -16.00 -1.61 -21.13
C THR A 348 -16.24 -3.11 -21.28
N VAL A 349 -17.27 -3.50 -22.04
CA VAL A 349 -17.58 -4.92 -22.31
C VAL A 349 -17.64 -5.22 -23.82
N ASP A 350 -17.19 -6.41 -24.20
CA ASP A 350 -17.19 -6.91 -25.60
C ASP A 350 -18.58 -7.36 -26.03
N GLU A 351 -19.28 -7.97 -25.08
CA GLU A 351 -20.56 -8.63 -25.29
C GLU A 351 -21.56 -8.18 -24.22
N ARG A 352 -22.83 -8.44 -24.48
CA ARG A 352 -23.90 -8.06 -23.56
C ARG A 352 -23.84 -8.96 -22.32
N SER A 353 -23.26 -8.45 -21.25
CA SER A 353 -23.02 -9.19 -20.02
C SER A 353 -23.88 -8.68 -18.85
N THR A 354 -24.08 -9.53 -17.86
CA THR A 354 -24.58 -9.16 -16.54
C THR A 354 -23.37 -8.91 -15.64
N PHE A 355 -23.36 -7.76 -14.97
CA PHE A 355 -22.27 -7.28 -14.14
C PHE A 355 -22.60 -7.36 -12.65
N GLY A 356 -21.56 -7.67 -11.87
CA GLY A 356 -21.54 -7.49 -10.43
C GLY A 356 -20.17 -7.02 -9.95
N ALA A 357 -20.17 -6.36 -8.79
CA ALA A 357 -18.97 -5.89 -8.12
C ALA A 357 -19.06 -6.14 -6.62
N ILE A 358 -17.91 -6.43 -6.01
CA ILE A 358 -17.75 -6.52 -4.56
C ILE A 358 -16.62 -5.58 -4.16
N LEU A 359 -16.91 -4.67 -3.24
CA LEU A 359 -15.93 -3.83 -2.57
C LEU A 359 -15.81 -4.32 -1.13
N ALA A 360 -14.64 -4.84 -0.75
CA ALA A 360 -14.39 -5.32 0.60
C ALA A 360 -13.32 -4.45 1.27
N PRO A 361 -13.54 -3.91 2.48
CA PRO A 361 -12.44 -3.34 3.25
C PRO A 361 -11.44 -4.45 3.60
N ARG A 362 -10.16 -4.10 3.64
CA ARG A 362 -9.04 -5.02 3.82
C ARG A 362 -8.11 -4.53 4.92
N GLY A 363 -7.36 -5.47 5.49
CA GLY A 363 -6.33 -5.20 6.49
C GLY A 363 -6.37 -6.20 7.66
N PRO A 364 -5.21 -6.57 8.22
CA PRO A 364 -5.12 -7.40 9.42
C PRO A 364 -5.48 -6.63 10.70
N SER A 365 -5.69 -7.35 11.80
CA SER A 365 -5.68 -6.76 13.14
C SER A 365 -4.38 -7.08 13.88
N TYR A 366 -3.82 -6.12 14.61
CA TYR A 366 -2.57 -6.26 15.37
C TYR A 366 -2.52 -5.32 16.58
N GLN A 367 -1.59 -5.55 17.50
CA GLN A 367 -1.29 -4.59 18.57
C GLN A 367 -0.40 -3.47 18.02
N GLU A 368 -0.72 -2.23 18.34
CA GLU A 368 0.08 -1.06 17.97
C GLU A 368 0.06 -0.04 19.11
N GLY A 369 1.17 0.68 19.30
CA GLY A 369 1.26 1.79 20.23
C GLY A 369 2.55 2.59 20.05
N PRO A 370 2.67 3.72 20.75
CA PRO A 370 3.92 4.47 20.78
C PRO A 370 5.05 3.64 21.37
N GLN A 371 6.28 3.95 20.96
CA GLN A 371 7.50 3.43 21.58
C GLN A 371 7.45 3.57 23.12
N ASP A 372 7.82 2.49 23.82
CA ASP A 372 7.82 2.37 25.28
C ASP A 372 6.44 2.61 25.91
N GLY A 373 5.39 2.58 25.09
CA GLY A 373 4.02 2.95 25.45
C GLY A 373 3.06 1.77 25.56
N ALA A 374 1.81 2.09 25.88
CA ALA A 374 0.74 1.11 25.86
C ALA A 374 0.35 0.77 24.42
N GLN A 375 0.25 -0.53 24.12
CA GLN A 375 -0.24 -1.00 22.84
C GLN A 375 -1.70 -1.41 22.95
N VAL A 376 -2.48 -1.14 21.91
CA VAL A 376 -3.89 -1.50 21.79
C VAL A 376 -4.13 -2.25 20.50
N THR A 377 -5.23 -2.99 20.43
CA THR A 377 -5.60 -3.70 19.21
C THR A 377 -6.12 -2.70 18.18
N LEU A 378 -5.44 -2.60 17.05
CA LEU A 378 -5.90 -1.91 15.86
C LEU A 378 -6.52 -2.93 14.89
N ASP A 379 -7.73 -2.66 14.41
CA ASP A 379 -8.41 -3.47 13.40
C ASP A 379 -8.50 -2.69 12.08
N THR A 380 -7.53 -2.92 11.20
CA THR A 380 -7.34 -2.07 10.01
C THR A 380 -8.35 -2.33 8.90
N ALA A 381 -9.13 -3.40 8.99
CA ALA A 381 -10.28 -3.63 8.10
C ALA A 381 -11.51 -2.78 8.47
N ARG A 382 -11.44 -1.96 9.54
CA ARG A 382 -12.58 -1.20 10.07
C ARG A 382 -12.28 0.27 10.32
N LEU A 383 -11.27 0.82 9.65
CA LEU A 383 -10.84 2.22 9.80
C LEU A 383 -11.83 3.20 9.17
N ALA A 384 -12.40 2.85 8.02
CA ALA A 384 -13.41 3.66 7.36
C ALA A 384 -14.62 2.85 6.85
N ASP A 385 -15.71 3.57 6.66
CA ASP A 385 -16.97 3.06 6.13
C ASP A 385 -17.03 3.37 4.62
N LEU A 386 -16.87 2.34 3.78
CA LEU A 386 -16.71 2.48 2.34
C LEU A 386 -18.06 2.58 1.62
N THR A 387 -18.07 3.27 0.48
CA THR A 387 -19.24 3.41 -0.40
C THR A 387 -18.88 3.00 -1.82
N LEU A 388 -19.85 2.42 -2.54
CA LEU A 388 -19.66 1.96 -3.92
C LEU A 388 -20.74 2.53 -4.84
N GLY A 389 -20.34 3.42 -5.74
CA GLY A 389 -21.19 3.95 -6.81
C GLY A 389 -20.93 3.27 -8.15
N PHE A 390 -21.97 3.13 -8.97
CA PHE A 390 -21.89 2.58 -10.33
C PHE A 390 -22.55 3.52 -11.33
N TYR A 391 -21.86 3.77 -12.44
CA TYR A 391 -22.23 4.78 -13.41
C TYR A 391 -22.03 4.29 -14.85
N GLU A 392 -22.76 4.90 -15.77
CA GLU A 392 -22.68 4.67 -17.21
C GLU A 392 -22.39 5.98 -17.94
N HIS A 393 -21.57 5.93 -18.99
CA HIS A 393 -21.44 7.04 -19.92
C HIS A 393 -22.65 7.09 -20.85
N ASP A 394 -23.49 8.12 -20.68
CA ASP A 394 -24.57 8.40 -21.60
C ASP A 394 -24.03 9.15 -22.83
N ASN A 395 -23.76 8.40 -23.89
CA ASN A 395 -23.32 8.92 -25.20
C ASN A 395 -24.27 9.97 -25.80
N SER A 396 -25.55 9.99 -25.42
CA SER A 396 -26.53 10.94 -25.97
C SER A 396 -26.44 12.32 -25.33
N THR A 397 -26.07 12.39 -24.05
CA THR A 397 -25.90 13.64 -23.31
C THR A 397 -24.44 13.98 -23.05
N ASN A 398 -23.51 13.07 -23.38
CA ASN A 398 -22.08 13.14 -23.10
C ASN A 398 -21.81 13.39 -21.61
N ASN A 399 -22.58 12.74 -20.75
CA ASN A 399 -22.50 12.83 -19.28
C ASN A 399 -22.36 11.44 -18.66
N ILE A 400 -21.94 11.40 -17.40
CA ILE A 400 -21.89 10.18 -16.61
C ILE A 400 -23.16 10.12 -15.74
N ALA A 401 -23.98 9.11 -15.99
CA ALA A 401 -25.24 8.88 -15.29
C ALA A 401 -25.07 7.82 -14.21
N GLN A 402 -25.50 8.12 -12.99
CA GLN A 402 -25.48 7.16 -11.89
C GLN A 402 -26.54 6.09 -12.10
N LEU A 403 -26.12 4.82 -12.08
CA LEU A 403 -26.98 3.65 -12.15
C LEU A 403 -27.34 3.12 -10.76
N ALA A 404 -26.39 3.15 -9.83
CA ALA A 404 -26.58 2.69 -8.45
C ALA A 404 -25.55 3.31 -7.49
N GLU A 405 -25.87 3.26 -6.20
CA GLU A 405 -24.95 3.53 -5.10
C GLU A 405 -25.32 2.66 -3.91
N VAL A 406 -24.31 2.06 -3.29
CA VAL A 406 -24.45 1.12 -2.20
C VAL A 406 -23.58 1.57 -1.04
N ASN A 407 -24.21 1.55 0.12
CA ASN A 407 -23.66 1.86 1.44
C ASN A 407 -24.58 1.15 2.44
N GLN A 408 -24.56 -0.18 2.41
CA GLN A 408 -25.43 -1.04 3.22
C GLN A 408 -24.70 -1.62 4.43
N SER A 409 -23.39 -1.75 4.33
CA SER A 409 -22.51 -2.18 5.39
C SER A 409 -22.04 -0.98 6.20
N PHE A 410 -21.68 -1.23 7.46
CA PHE A 410 -20.84 -0.30 8.22
C PHE A 410 -19.36 -0.67 7.99
N SER A 411 -18.43 0.10 8.58
CA SER A 411 -17.00 -0.26 8.66
C SER A 411 -16.75 -1.77 8.87
N GLY A 412 -15.89 -2.33 8.03
CA GLY A 412 -15.59 -3.77 8.01
C GLY A 412 -16.53 -4.66 7.20
N GLY A 413 -17.68 -4.16 6.74
CA GLY A 413 -18.56 -4.91 5.85
C GLY A 413 -18.31 -4.58 4.38
N SER A 414 -18.56 -5.55 3.50
CA SER A 414 -18.42 -5.35 2.06
C SER A 414 -19.66 -4.69 1.44
N GLU A 415 -19.45 -3.87 0.42
CA GLU A 415 -20.49 -3.37 -0.48
C GLU A 415 -20.60 -4.26 -1.71
N GLN A 416 -21.83 -4.48 -2.20
CA GLN A 416 -22.07 -5.39 -3.33
C GLN A 416 -23.08 -4.80 -4.32
N LEU A 417 -22.74 -4.92 -5.60
CA LEU A 417 -23.58 -4.63 -6.75
C LEU A 417 -23.78 -5.92 -7.55
N GLY A 418 -24.96 -6.07 -8.18
CA GLY A 418 -25.24 -7.22 -9.02
C GLY A 418 -26.41 -7.00 -9.96
N ASP A 419 -26.53 -7.91 -10.93
CA ASP A 419 -27.62 -7.99 -11.90
C ASP A 419 -27.77 -6.77 -12.84
N PHE A 420 -26.68 -6.03 -13.11
CA PHE A 420 -26.67 -4.93 -14.08
C PHE A 420 -26.41 -5.44 -15.49
N LEU A 421 -27.33 -5.17 -16.42
CA LEU A 421 -27.16 -5.55 -17.82
C LEU A 421 -26.35 -4.50 -18.57
N LEU A 422 -25.15 -4.86 -18.99
CA LEU A 422 -24.21 -3.98 -19.68
C LEU A 422 -24.35 -4.06 -21.19
N THR A 423 -24.05 -2.95 -21.85
CA THR A 423 -24.11 -2.82 -23.31
C THR A 423 -22.70 -2.66 -23.88
N PRO A 424 -22.33 -3.44 -24.92
CA PRO A 424 -21.06 -3.26 -25.60
C PRO A 424 -20.86 -1.86 -26.17
N GLY A 425 -19.63 -1.37 -26.09
CA GLY A 425 -19.25 -0.03 -26.59
C GLY A 425 -19.67 1.13 -25.70
N THR A 426 -20.19 0.87 -24.49
CA THR A 426 -20.44 1.88 -23.47
C THR A 426 -19.35 1.83 -22.40
N ASP A 427 -18.82 3.00 -22.02
CA ASP A 427 -17.93 3.12 -20.85
C ASP A 427 -18.77 3.06 -19.56
N TYR A 428 -18.35 2.19 -18.65
CA TYR A 428 -18.91 2.07 -17.30
C TYR A 428 -17.88 2.51 -16.28
N TYR A 429 -18.35 3.03 -15.15
CA TYR A 429 -17.50 3.53 -14.08
C TYR A 429 -17.95 3.03 -12.72
N LEU A 430 -16.98 2.80 -11.86
CA LEU A 430 -17.19 2.63 -10.43
C LEU A 430 -16.56 3.81 -9.71
N ARG A 431 -17.20 4.23 -8.63
CA ARG A 431 -16.64 5.21 -7.70
C ARG A 431 -16.59 4.59 -6.32
N ILE A 432 -15.42 4.58 -5.71
CA ILE A 432 -15.25 4.26 -4.31
C ILE A 432 -15.08 5.59 -3.55
N GLY A 433 -15.53 5.61 -2.30
CA GLY A 433 -15.32 6.72 -1.38
C GLY A 433 -15.59 6.26 0.04
N ALA A 434 -15.41 7.14 1.02
CA ALA A 434 -15.62 6.82 2.43
C ALA A 434 -16.54 7.84 3.15
N LEU A 435 -17.18 7.39 4.24
CA LEU A 435 -17.95 8.26 5.15
C LEU A 435 -17.22 8.61 6.45
N THR A 436 -16.06 8.01 6.68
CA THR A 436 -15.20 8.28 7.84
C THR A 436 -13.87 8.83 7.34
N ASP A 437 -13.35 9.87 7.98
CA ASP A 437 -12.09 10.51 7.57
C ASP A 437 -10.90 9.75 8.14
N ASN A 438 -10.65 8.56 7.57
CA ASN A 438 -9.49 7.74 7.85
C ASN A 438 -9.11 6.94 6.61
N VAL A 439 -7.87 6.48 6.57
CA VAL A 439 -7.41 5.59 5.51
C VAL A 439 -8.10 4.24 5.63
N GLN A 440 -8.51 3.64 4.52
CA GLN A 440 -9.03 2.29 4.48
C GLN A 440 -8.58 1.59 3.20
N MET A 441 -7.71 0.59 3.38
CA MET A 441 -7.37 -0.36 2.33
C MET A 441 -8.62 -1.12 1.89
N TYR A 442 -8.73 -1.42 0.61
CA TYR A 442 -9.84 -2.21 0.10
C TYR A 442 -9.41 -3.15 -1.02
N GLN A 443 -10.26 -4.12 -1.31
CA GLN A 443 -10.22 -4.92 -2.53
C GLN A 443 -11.48 -4.65 -3.34
N LEU A 444 -11.33 -4.40 -4.64
CA LEU A 444 -12.43 -4.33 -5.59
C LEU A 444 -12.37 -5.55 -6.52
N LEU A 445 -13.46 -6.31 -6.60
CA LEU A 445 -13.63 -7.46 -7.49
C LEU A 445 -14.79 -7.20 -8.45
N LEU A 446 -14.55 -7.38 -9.74
CA LEU A 446 -15.53 -7.26 -10.82
C LEU A 446 -15.77 -8.62 -11.47
N ALA A 447 -17.03 -8.91 -11.80
CA ALA A 447 -17.42 -10.13 -12.47
C ALA A 447 -18.40 -9.85 -13.61
N PHE A 448 -18.18 -10.53 -14.75
CA PHE A 448 -18.95 -10.39 -15.97
C PHE A 448 -19.51 -11.75 -16.36
N ILE A 449 -20.83 -11.87 -16.47
CA ILE A 449 -21.50 -13.14 -16.76
C ILE A 449 -22.30 -13.01 -18.04
N ALA A 450 -22.26 -14.04 -18.89
CA ALA A 450 -23.08 -14.08 -20.10
C ALA A 450 -24.56 -13.81 -19.80
N SER A 451 -25.13 -12.82 -20.47
CA SER A 451 -26.57 -12.61 -20.45
C SER A 451 -27.22 -13.59 -21.44
N PRO A 452 -28.18 -14.44 -21.02
CA PRO A 452 -28.85 -15.33 -21.96
C PRO A 452 -29.64 -14.51 -22.97
N VAL A 453 -29.13 -14.40 -24.19
CA VAL A 453 -29.92 -13.91 -25.32
C VAL A 453 -31.02 -14.96 -25.55
N PRO A 454 -32.32 -14.60 -25.49
CA PRO A 454 -33.36 -15.55 -25.84
C PRO A 454 -33.14 -15.99 -27.29
N GLU A 455 -32.86 -17.28 -27.46
CA GLU A 455 -32.69 -17.90 -28.78
C GLU A 455 -33.85 -17.47 -29.71
N PRO A 456 -33.61 -17.17 -31.00
CA PRO A 456 -34.64 -16.71 -31.93
C PRO A 456 -35.87 -17.63 -32.00
N THR A 457 -35.69 -18.93 -31.71
CA THR A 457 -36.75 -19.93 -31.63
C THR A 457 -37.75 -19.70 -30.50
N THR A 458 -37.34 -19.06 -29.41
CA THR A 458 -38.22 -18.73 -28.27
C THR A 458 -39.16 -17.57 -28.59
N ILE A 459 -38.70 -16.58 -29.35
CA ILE A 459 -39.52 -15.44 -29.82
C ILE A 459 -40.48 -15.91 -30.94
N ALA A 460 -40.02 -16.79 -31.83
CA ALA A 460 -40.86 -17.36 -32.90
C ALA A 460 -42.01 -18.23 -32.36
N LEU A 461 -41.80 -19.00 -31.27
CA LEU A 461 -42.88 -19.77 -30.64
C LEU A 461 -43.90 -18.89 -29.92
N ALA A 462 -43.47 -17.80 -29.28
CA ALA A 462 -44.37 -16.86 -28.61
C ALA A 462 -45.25 -16.10 -29.62
N LEU A 463 -44.69 -15.72 -30.77
CA LEU A 463 -45.45 -15.07 -31.86
C LEU A 463 -46.35 -16.06 -32.62
N CYS A 464 -45.95 -17.32 -32.82
CA CYS A 464 -46.80 -18.34 -33.43
C CYS A 464 -47.97 -18.79 -32.53
N GLY A 465 -47.79 -18.74 -31.20
CA GLY A 465 -48.84 -19.07 -30.23
C GLY A 465 -50.03 -18.09 -30.25
N LEU A 466 -49.80 -16.81 -30.55
CA LEU A 466 -50.86 -15.80 -30.69
C LEU A 466 -51.65 -15.89 -32.00
N CYS A 467 -51.09 -16.49 -33.07
CA CYS A 467 -51.78 -16.61 -34.36
C CYS A 467 -52.75 -17.81 -34.45
N LEU A 468 -52.72 -18.76 -33.50
CA LEU A 468 -53.58 -19.95 -33.52
C LEU A 468 -54.86 -19.84 -32.68
N ALA A 469 -55.07 -18.73 -31.97
CA ALA A 469 -56.33 -18.43 -31.28
C ALA A 469 -57.35 -17.77 -32.22
N GLY A 470 -57.71 -18.46 -33.31
CA GLY A 470 -58.85 -18.09 -34.14
C GLY A 470 -60.17 -18.50 -33.46
N PRO A 471 -61.25 -17.70 -33.55
CA PRO A 471 -62.50 -17.97 -32.85
C PRO A 471 -63.14 -19.27 -33.36
N ARG A 472 -63.39 -20.22 -32.43
CA ARG A 472 -64.25 -21.39 -32.71
C ARG A 472 -65.63 -20.90 -33.10
N ARG A 473 -66.07 -21.25 -34.32
CA ARG A 473 -67.46 -21.12 -34.75
C ARG A 473 -68.27 -22.25 -34.13
N ASP A 474 -69.32 -21.89 -33.39
CA ASP A 474 -70.36 -22.80 -32.96
C ASP A 474 -71.22 -23.23 -34.15
N GLY A 475 -71.46 -24.54 -34.25
CA GLY A 475 -72.33 -25.20 -35.23
C GLY A 475 -72.64 -26.62 -34.77
#